data_AF-A0A4W5LT58-F1
#
_entry.id   AF-A0A4W5LT58-F1
#
_cell.length_a   1.000
_cell.length_b   1.000
_cell.length_c   1.000
_cell.angle_alpha   90.00
_cell.angle_beta   90.00
_cell.angle_gamma   90.00
#
_symmetry.space_group_name_H-M   'P 1'
#
loop_
_entity.id
_entity.type
_entity.pdbx_description
1 polymer ?
#
loop_
_entity_poly.entity_id
_entity_poly.type
_entity_poly.pdbx_seq_one_letter_code
_entity_poly.pdbx_strand_id
1 'polypeptide(L)'
;MGFVGGVFLLLTLPALARTKVVNDFKECADSFLRVNNEIVYPTIFTEVDLQTHDRYQKICQMRNSKTNNKHKYEFATLYDTSKKIPVYSAYKFDSTVSTTKTVRNENWYIEPQNPLKNSHTINIMGKYQALLKDYETSGYDKGHLFPVSHAATQETVDATFTLTNAVPQDRCLNEIWWREMELKVRTYYTTKCIKNSVYVVTGASGSVINGELTVPVYLWTAFCCSDITTRQWVSKAHFAKNDNSQIVKEYSVEDLEKKLTICFKTDFSIFQNKIIRCVWLS
;
A
#
# COMPACT_ATOMS: atom_id res chain seq x y z
N MET A 1 15.74 45.83 -35.13
CA MET A 1 16.01 45.02 -33.93
C MET A 1 14.68 44.63 -33.31
N GLY A 2 14.13 43.47 -33.68
CA GLY A 2 12.90 42.94 -33.09
C GLY A 2 13.24 41.83 -32.11
N PHE A 3 13.00 42.07 -30.82
CA PHE A 3 13.16 41.06 -29.77
C PHE A 3 11.95 40.12 -29.84
N VAL A 4 12.15 38.90 -30.33
CA VAL A 4 11.16 37.82 -30.17
C VAL A 4 11.34 37.27 -28.76
N GLY A 5 10.49 37.72 -27.84
CA GLY A 5 10.39 37.17 -26.50
C GLY A 5 9.86 35.74 -26.56
N GLY A 6 10.77 34.77 -26.56
CA GLY A 6 10.43 33.36 -26.39
C GLY A 6 9.79 33.15 -25.02
N VAL A 7 8.47 32.96 -25.00
CA VAL A 7 7.77 32.41 -23.84
C VAL A 7 8.26 30.98 -23.67
N PHE A 8 9.21 30.76 -22.76
CA PHE A 8 9.52 29.42 -22.26
C PHE A 8 8.29 28.92 -21.51
N LEU A 9 7.44 28.17 -22.22
CA LEU A 9 6.45 27.31 -21.60
C LEU A 9 7.25 26.27 -20.78
N LEU A 10 7.45 26.56 -19.50
CA LEU A 10 7.91 25.58 -18.51
C LEU A 10 6.88 24.45 -18.50
N LEU A 11 7.09 23.44 -19.35
CA LEU A 11 6.50 22.12 -19.19
C LEU A 11 6.94 21.65 -17.81
N THR A 12 6.10 21.89 -16.81
CA THR A 12 6.27 21.30 -15.49
C THR A 12 6.13 19.80 -15.70
N LEU A 13 7.26 19.12 -15.91
CA LEU A 13 7.32 17.68 -15.84
C LEU A 13 6.65 17.30 -14.51
N PRO A 14 5.56 16.52 -14.52
CA PRO A 14 4.96 16.07 -13.27
C PRO A 14 6.08 15.41 -12.49
N ALA A 15 6.30 15.88 -11.25
CA ALA A 15 7.35 15.35 -10.39
C ALA A 15 7.21 13.82 -10.40
N LEU A 16 8.24 13.11 -10.84
CA LEU A 16 8.16 11.66 -10.98
C LEU A 16 8.02 11.06 -9.58
N ALA A 17 6.96 10.30 -9.33
CA ALA A 17 6.97 9.35 -8.22
C ALA A 17 8.13 8.39 -8.52
N ARG A 18 9.08 8.28 -7.59
CA ARG A 18 10.21 7.37 -7.76
C ARG A 18 9.96 6.19 -6.84
N THR A 19 10.37 5.03 -7.29
CA THR A 19 10.26 3.86 -6.45
C THR A 19 11.59 3.14 -6.50
N LYS A 20 12.00 2.66 -5.32
CA LYS A 20 13.21 1.89 -5.19
C LYS A 20 12.84 0.48 -4.81
N VAL A 21 13.20 -0.48 -5.66
CA VAL A 21 13.30 -1.88 -5.24
C VAL A 21 14.52 -1.98 -4.34
N VAL A 22 14.33 -2.41 -3.10
CA VAL A 22 15.35 -2.44 -2.05
C VAL A 22 15.69 -3.86 -1.67
N ASN A 23 16.94 -4.07 -1.25
CA ASN A 23 17.34 -5.38 -0.72
C ASN A 23 16.80 -5.60 0.71
N ASP A 24 16.57 -4.53 1.46
CA ASP A 24 16.15 -4.57 2.87
C ASP A 24 15.19 -3.40 3.15
N PHE A 25 14.07 -3.69 3.83
CA PHE A 25 13.08 -2.68 4.23
C PHE A 25 13.62 -1.69 5.28
N LYS A 26 14.82 -1.90 5.83
CA LYS A 26 15.54 -0.89 6.62
C LYS A 26 15.61 0.48 5.94
N GLU A 27 15.63 0.52 4.61
CA GLU A 27 15.62 1.78 3.86
C GLU A 27 14.34 2.60 4.11
N CYS A 28 13.19 1.96 4.26
CA CYS A 28 11.90 2.59 4.55
C CYS A 28 11.31 2.15 5.90
N ALA A 29 12.19 1.96 6.88
CA ALA A 29 11.89 1.50 8.25
C ALA A 29 10.76 2.27 8.96
N ASP A 30 10.57 3.54 8.62
CA ASP A 30 9.55 4.39 9.26
C ASP A 30 8.12 3.97 8.93
N SER A 31 7.93 3.14 7.91
CA SER A 31 6.65 2.56 7.53
C SER A 31 6.19 1.44 8.48
N PHE A 32 7.08 0.94 9.32
CA PHE A 32 6.88 -0.26 10.12
C PHE A 32 6.85 0.03 11.63
N LEU A 33 6.15 -0.82 12.37
CA LEU A 33 6.04 -0.73 13.83
C LEU A 33 7.44 -0.80 14.47
N ARG A 34 7.66 0.01 15.50
CA ARG A 34 8.88 -0.03 16.32
C ARG A 34 8.55 -0.41 17.76
N VAL A 35 9.21 -1.45 18.27
CA VAL A 35 9.08 -1.92 19.66
C VAL A 35 10.49 -2.03 20.25
N ASN A 36 10.76 -1.32 21.35
CA ASN A 36 12.08 -1.33 22.02
C ASN A 36 13.26 -1.07 21.05
N ASN A 37 13.11 -0.09 20.14
CA ASN A 37 14.05 0.24 19.07
C ASN A 37 14.23 -0.83 17.98
N GLU A 38 13.56 -1.97 18.06
CA GLU A 38 13.51 -2.97 16.98
C GLU A 38 12.39 -2.63 15.99
N ILE A 39 12.68 -2.78 14.70
CA ILE A 39 11.68 -2.64 13.63
C ILE A 39 11.00 -4.00 13.45
N VAL A 40 9.67 -3.99 13.42
CA VAL A 40 8.84 -5.17 13.26
C VAL A 40 8.31 -5.21 11.82
N TYR A 41 8.86 -6.13 11.03
CA TYR A 41 8.40 -6.36 9.65
C TYR A 41 7.32 -7.46 9.63
N PRO A 42 6.27 -7.31 8.81
CA PRO A 42 5.38 -8.44 8.49
C PRO A 42 6.18 -9.57 7.83
N THR A 43 5.63 -10.77 7.78
CA THR A 43 6.26 -11.92 7.12
C THR A 43 6.77 -11.54 5.72
N ILE A 44 8.06 -11.77 5.48
CA ILE A 44 8.69 -11.57 4.18
C ILE A 44 8.90 -12.97 3.60
N PHE A 45 8.26 -13.24 2.46
CA PHE A 45 8.47 -14.49 1.74
C PHE A 45 9.83 -14.47 1.04
N THR A 46 10.54 -15.59 1.09
CA THR A 46 11.90 -15.74 0.55
C THR A 46 11.99 -16.84 -0.51
N GLU A 47 10.88 -17.22 -1.13
CA GLU A 47 10.93 -18.19 -2.23
C GLU A 47 11.78 -17.62 -3.38
N VAL A 48 12.91 -18.28 -3.63
CA VAL A 48 13.77 -18.01 -4.78
C VAL A 48 13.20 -18.81 -5.95
N ASP A 49 12.54 -18.12 -6.88
CA ASP A 49 12.18 -18.72 -8.16
C ASP A 49 13.41 -18.67 -9.08
N LEU A 50 13.97 -19.86 -9.37
CA LEU A 50 15.14 -20.04 -10.21
C LEU A 50 14.93 -19.56 -11.67
N GLN A 51 13.69 -19.32 -12.10
CA GLN A 51 13.36 -18.81 -13.43
C GLN A 51 13.07 -17.31 -13.48
N THR A 52 12.53 -16.71 -12.41
CA THR A 52 11.99 -15.33 -12.47
C THR A 52 12.82 -14.25 -11.77
N HIS A 53 13.97 -14.58 -11.16
CA HIS A 53 14.59 -13.76 -10.10
C HIS A 53 13.64 -13.64 -8.88
N ASP A 54 14.11 -13.13 -7.75
CA ASP A 54 13.34 -13.07 -6.48
C ASP A 54 11.86 -12.69 -6.72
N ARG A 55 10.95 -13.66 -6.55
CA ARG A 55 9.52 -13.49 -6.79
C ARG A 55 8.95 -12.36 -5.94
N TYR A 56 9.42 -12.26 -4.71
CA TYR A 56 8.97 -11.27 -3.75
C TYR A 56 9.93 -10.09 -3.71
N GLN A 57 9.47 -8.96 -4.24
CA GLN A 57 10.22 -7.72 -4.31
C GLN A 57 9.84 -6.79 -3.16
N LYS A 58 10.84 -6.26 -2.47
CA LYS A 58 10.69 -5.24 -1.44
C LYS A 58 10.76 -3.88 -2.12
N ILE A 59 9.69 -3.12 -1.98
CA ILE A 59 9.51 -1.84 -2.66
C ILE A 59 9.39 -0.76 -1.59
N CYS A 60 10.20 0.30 -1.69
CA CYS A 60 10.01 1.51 -0.91
C CYS A 60 9.59 2.64 -1.86
N GLN A 61 8.33 3.06 -1.75
CA GLN A 61 7.74 4.11 -2.57
C GLN A 61 8.12 5.48 -2.03
N MET A 62 8.55 6.37 -2.91
CA MET A 62 8.94 7.72 -2.57
C MET A 62 8.34 8.72 -3.57
N ARG A 63 8.31 9.98 -3.19
CA ARG A 63 8.12 11.05 -4.16
C ARG A 63 9.17 12.12 -3.96
N ASN A 64 9.65 12.67 -5.06
CA ASN A 64 10.62 13.76 -5.01
C ASN A 64 9.98 14.96 -4.32
N SER A 65 10.43 15.26 -3.11
CA SER A 65 10.08 16.50 -2.43
C SER A 65 10.64 17.66 -3.25
N LYS A 66 9.76 18.60 -3.66
CA LYS A 66 10.17 19.82 -4.36
C LYS A 66 11.02 20.76 -3.50
N THR A 67 11.06 20.55 -2.18
CA THR A 67 11.48 21.58 -1.24
C THR A 67 12.81 21.31 -0.54
N ASN A 68 13.36 20.08 -0.49
CA ASN A 68 14.52 19.84 0.40
C ASN A 68 15.56 18.76 -0.02
N ASN A 69 15.64 18.30 -1.27
CA ASN A 69 16.61 17.27 -1.71
C ASN A 69 16.66 15.97 -0.85
N LYS A 70 15.75 15.79 0.10
CA LYS A 70 15.68 14.65 0.99
C LYS A 70 14.57 13.74 0.50
N HIS A 71 14.97 12.58 -0.01
CA HIS A 71 14.04 11.52 -0.34
C HIS A 71 13.35 11.05 0.94
N LYS A 72 12.03 11.16 0.99
CA LYS A 72 11.21 10.56 2.05
C LYS A 72 10.47 9.38 1.42
N TYR A 73 10.54 8.24 2.08
CA TYR A 73 9.70 7.10 1.74
C TYR A 73 8.31 7.34 2.34
N GLU A 74 7.29 7.17 1.49
CA GLU A 74 5.89 7.39 1.87
C GLU A 74 5.29 6.11 2.47
N PHE A 75 5.67 4.95 1.93
CA PHE A 75 5.27 3.63 2.40
C PHE A 75 6.18 2.54 1.83
N ALA A 76 5.95 1.31 2.26
CA ALA A 76 6.64 0.12 1.79
C ALA A 76 5.63 -0.89 1.23
N THR A 77 6.03 -1.67 0.23
CA THR A 77 5.22 -2.76 -0.32
C THR A 77 6.07 -4.01 -0.48
N LEU A 78 5.54 -5.16 -0.06
CA LEU A 78 6.05 -6.45 -0.48
C LEU A 78 5.22 -6.92 -1.68
N TYR A 79 5.87 -7.12 -2.82
CA TYR A 79 5.21 -7.32 -4.11
C TYR A 79 5.51 -8.70 -4.69
N ASP A 80 4.48 -9.43 -5.14
CA ASP A 80 4.63 -10.73 -5.80
C ASP A 80 4.68 -10.51 -7.32
N THR A 81 5.88 -10.62 -7.92
CA THR A 81 6.09 -10.38 -9.35
C THR A 81 5.49 -11.47 -10.24
N SER A 82 5.36 -12.69 -9.71
CA SER A 82 4.73 -13.81 -10.42
C SER A 82 3.23 -13.58 -10.54
N LYS A 83 2.59 -13.15 -9.44
CA LYS A 83 1.15 -12.85 -9.44
C LYS A 83 0.82 -11.44 -9.92
N LYS A 84 1.81 -10.56 -10.00
CA LYS A 84 1.67 -9.15 -10.39
C LYS A 84 0.68 -8.38 -9.48
N ILE A 85 0.70 -8.68 -8.19
CA ILE A 85 -0.08 -7.98 -7.17
C ILE A 85 0.76 -7.81 -5.89
N PRO A 86 0.52 -6.75 -5.10
CA PRO A 86 1.11 -6.66 -3.78
C PRO A 86 0.59 -7.76 -2.84
N VAL A 87 1.50 -8.30 -2.03
CA VAL A 87 1.14 -9.09 -0.85
C VAL A 87 0.57 -8.16 0.22
N TYR A 88 1.29 -7.07 0.51
CA TYR A 88 0.85 -6.01 1.40
C TYR A 88 1.59 -4.69 1.12
N SER A 89 0.96 -3.60 1.54
CA SER A 89 1.58 -2.29 1.76
C SER A 89 1.57 -1.96 3.25
N ALA A 90 2.68 -1.44 3.77
CA ALA A 90 2.85 -1.01 5.15
C ALA A 90 3.16 0.49 5.18
N TYR A 91 2.53 1.22 6.11
CA TYR A 91 2.70 2.66 6.25
C TYR A 91 2.43 3.14 7.68
N LYS A 92 3.01 4.29 7.99
CA LYS A 92 2.73 5.04 9.21
C LYS A 92 1.70 6.11 8.93
N PHE A 93 0.58 6.06 9.63
CA PHE A 93 -0.50 7.02 9.41
C PHE A 93 -0.17 8.38 10.04
N ASP A 94 -0.36 9.45 9.25
CA ASP A 94 -0.15 10.82 9.66
C ASP A 94 -1.48 11.49 10.01
N SER A 95 -1.63 11.84 11.29
CA SER A 95 -2.85 12.46 11.83
C SER A 95 -3.16 13.85 11.25
N THR A 96 -2.23 14.49 10.54
CA THR A 96 -2.47 15.79 9.87
C THR A 96 -3.41 15.68 8.68
N VAL A 97 -3.76 14.46 8.24
CA VAL A 97 -4.76 14.21 7.19
C VAL A 97 -6.13 14.87 7.45
N SER A 98 -6.46 15.20 8.71
CA SER A 98 -7.70 15.90 9.06
C SER A 98 -7.67 17.40 8.74
N THR A 99 -6.48 18.00 8.59
CA THR A 99 -6.30 19.44 8.39
C THR A 99 -5.72 19.81 7.03
N THR A 100 -5.25 18.84 6.24
CA THR A 100 -4.67 19.09 4.92
C THR A 100 -5.71 18.97 3.81
N LYS A 101 -5.58 19.83 2.80
CA LYS A 101 -6.33 19.72 1.55
C LYS A 101 -5.41 19.10 0.51
N THR A 102 -5.76 17.91 0.04
CA THR A 102 -5.07 17.21 -1.04
C THR A 102 -6.03 16.99 -2.20
N VAL A 103 -5.47 16.87 -3.41
CA VAL A 103 -6.23 16.60 -4.63
C VAL A 103 -5.95 15.15 -5.04
N ARG A 104 -7.01 14.36 -5.20
CA ARG A 104 -6.90 12.99 -5.70
C ARG A 104 -6.29 13.02 -7.11
N ASN A 105 -5.32 12.15 -7.36
CA ASN A 105 -4.76 11.99 -8.69
C ASN A 105 -5.72 11.16 -9.58
N GLU A 106 -5.62 11.32 -10.89
CA GLU A 106 -6.36 10.51 -11.86
C GLU A 106 -5.42 9.59 -12.65
N ASN A 107 -4.13 9.92 -12.65
CA ASN A 107 -3.11 9.21 -13.40
C ASN A 107 -2.51 8.10 -12.53
N TRP A 108 -2.59 6.88 -13.04
CA TRP A 108 -1.96 5.71 -12.46
C TRP A 108 -0.64 5.39 -13.16
N TYR A 109 0.31 4.87 -12.39
CA TYR A 109 1.67 4.75 -12.85
C TYR A 109 2.27 3.35 -12.61
N ILE A 110 3.18 2.90 -13.49
CA ILE A 110 3.90 1.60 -13.41
C ILE A 110 5.37 1.77 -13.04
N GLU A 111 5.88 0.97 -12.11
CA GLU A 111 7.19 1.19 -11.51
C GLU A 111 8.31 0.45 -12.25
N PRO A 112 9.57 0.94 -12.23
CA PRO A 112 9.97 2.29 -11.83
C PRO A 112 9.51 3.34 -12.86
N GLN A 113 9.13 4.54 -12.45
CA GLN A 113 8.73 5.62 -13.39
C GLN A 113 9.95 6.20 -14.12
N ASN A 114 10.32 5.64 -15.27
CA ASN A 114 11.38 6.17 -16.13
C ASN A 114 10.77 6.93 -17.33
N PRO A 115 11.13 8.21 -17.55
CA PRO A 115 10.61 9.00 -18.67
C PRO A 115 11.00 8.51 -20.07
N LEU A 116 11.96 7.57 -20.19
CA LEU A 116 12.42 7.00 -21.48
C LEU A 116 11.75 5.67 -21.86
N LYS A 117 10.62 5.30 -21.23
CA LYS A 117 9.94 4.02 -21.52
C LYS A 117 9.34 4.01 -22.92
N ASN A 118 9.75 3.05 -23.75
CA ASN A 118 9.07 2.71 -25.00
C ASN A 118 8.18 1.46 -24.82
N SER A 119 7.40 1.11 -25.85
CA SER A 119 6.50 -0.06 -25.83
C SER A 119 7.21 -1.37 -25.47
N HIS A 120 8.44 -1.57 -25.94
CA HIS A 120 9.24 -2.76 -25.64
C HIS A 120 9.60 -2.83 -24.15
N THR A 121 10.05 -1.72 -23.55
CA THR A 121 10.34 -1.65 -22.11
C THR A 121 9.08 -1.92 -21.28
N ILE A 122 7.93 -1.38 -21.68
CA ILE A 122 6.63 -1.62 -21.03
C ILE A 122 6.27 -3.10 -21.04
N ASN A 123 6.46 -3.79 -22.17
CA ASN A 123 6.20 -5.23 -22.27
C ASN A 123 7.13 -6.06 -21.37
N ILE A 124 8.41 -5.68 -21.25
CA ILE A 124 9.34 -6.35 -20.32
C ILE A 124 8.89 -6.14 -18.87
N MET A 125 8.52 -4.91 -18.49
CA MET A 125 8.02 -4.64 -17.13
C MET A 125 6.72 -5.36 -16.83
N GLY A 126 5.83 -5.49 -17.81
CA GLY A 126 4.57 -6.22 -17.71
C GLY A 126 4.73 -7.72 -17.42
N LYS A 127 5.94 -8.27 -17.52
CA LYS A 127 6.24 -9.63 -17.05
C LYS A 127 6.23 -9.74 -15.54
N TYR A 128 6.56 -8.66 -14.83
CA TYR A 128 6.82 -8.66 -13.39
C TYR A 128 5.87 -7.76 -12.60
N GLN A 129 4.96 -7.04 -13.26
CA GLN A 129 3.95 -6.21 -12.59
C GLN A 129 2.72 -6.02 -13.46
N ALA A 130 1.63 -5.55 -12.84
CA ALA A 130 0.42 -5.21 -13.57
C ALA A 130 0.61 -3.93 -14.39
N LEU A 131 0.01 -3.89 -15.57
CA LEU A 131 -0.05 -2.74 -16.45
C LEU A 131 -1.47 -2.15 -16.45
N LEU A 132 -1.60 -0.89 -16.89
CA LEU A 132 -2.91 -0.22 -16.98
C LEU A 132 -3.90 -1.03 -17.85
N LYS A 133 -3.41 -1.52 -18.99
CA LYS A 133 -4.19 -2.37 -19.92
C LYS A 133 -4.77 -3.62 -19.27
N ASP A 134 -4.12 -4.15 -18.23
CA ASP A 134 -4.58 -5.36 -17.54
C ASP A 134 -5.89 -5.08 -16.76
N TYR A 135 -6.18 -3.81 -16.47
CA TYR A 135 -7.41 -3.35 -15.81
C TYR A 135 -8.47 -2.81 -16.79
N GLU A 136 -8.10 -2.37 -18.00
CA GLU A 136 -8.97 -1.58 -18.90
C GLU A 136 -10.25 -2.31 -19.36
N THR A 137 -10.34 -3.63 -19.19
CA THR A 137 -11.54 -4.42 -19.49
C THR A 137 -11.79 -5.55 -18.47
N SER A 138 -11.15 -5.49 -17.29
CA SER A 138 -11.20 -6.59 -16.34
C SER A 138 -12.52 -6.66 -15.54
N GLY A 139 -13.25 -5.54 -15.48
CA GLY A 139 -14.41 -5.38 -14.60
C GLY A 139 -14.03 -5.09 -13.13
N TYR A 140 -12.74 -4.99 -12.82
CA TYR A 140 -12.22 -4.68 -11.49
C TYR A 140 -11.66 -3.28 -11.40
N ASP A 141 -11.81 -2.67 -10.23
CA ASP A 141 -11.14 -1.42 -9.91
C ASP A 141 -9.67 -1.65 -9.57
N LYS A 142 -8.89 -0.57 -9.66
CA LYS A 142 -7.55 -0.46 -9.08
C LYS A 142 -7.70 -0.12 -7.60
N GLY A 143 -7.95 -1.15 -6.79
CA GLY A 143 -8.16 -1.05 -5.34
C GLY A 143 -6.84 -0.77 -4.62
N HIS A 144 -6.76 0.36 -3.91
CA HIS A 144 -5.53 0.78 -3.23
C HIS A 144 -5.31 -0.03 -1.94
N LEU A 145 -4.07 -0.41 -1.63
CA LEU A 145 -3.71 -0.95 -0.31
C LEU A 145 -3.34 0.14 0.69
N PHE A 146 -2.52 1.11 0.30
CA PHE A 146 -2.48 2.40 1.00
C PHE A 146 -3.53 3.32 0.37
N PRO A 147 -4.68 3.54 1.04
CA PRO A 147 -5.74 4.34 0.48
C PRO A 147 -5.43 5.83 0.48
N VAL A 148 -5.91 6.52 -0.55
CA VAL A 148 -5.83 7.99 -0.68
C VAL A 148 -6.45 8.69 0.54
N SER A 149 -7.48 8.09 1.15
CA SER A 149 -8.14 8.63 2.33
C SER A 149 -7.21 8.73 3.55
N HIS A 150 -6.11 7.98 3.60
CA HIS A 150 -5.13 8.00 4.68
C HIS A 150 -3.89 8.87 4.38
N ALA A 151 -3.77 9.40 3.16
CA ALA A 151 -2.61 10.16 2.71
C ALA A 151 -2.71 11.63 3.14
N ALA A 152 -1.77 12.09 3.98
CA ALA A 152 -1.81 13.42 4.56
C ALA A 152 -1.22 14.54 3.67
N THR A 153 -0.34 14.20 2.72
CA THR A 153 0.27 15.18 1.81
C THR A 153 -0.04 14.86 0.36
N GLN A 154 0.12 15.84 -0.54
CA GLN A 154 -0.03 15.59 -1.97
C GLN A 154 1.02 14.57 -2.46
N GLU A 155 2.22 14.60 -1.87
CA GLU A 155 3.27 13.66 -2.18
C GLU A 155 2.87 12.22 -1.85
N THR A 156 2.27 12.00 -0.68
CA THR A 156 1.75 10.69 -0.28
C THR A 156 0.58 10.28 -1.17
N VAL A 157 -0.35 11.20 -1.48
CA VAL A 157 -1.47 10.93 -2.40
C VAL A 157 -0.92 10.47 -3.75
N ASP A 158 0.00 11.20 -4.35
CA ASP A 158 0.54 10.84 -5.66
C ASP A 158 1.33 9.51 -5.63
N ALA A 159 1.98 9.19 -4.52
CA ALA A 159 2.71 7.93 -4.35
C ALA A 159 1.77 6.71 -4.28
N THR A 160 0.52 6.88 -3.82
CA THR A 160 -0.43 5.76 -3.72
C THR A 160 -1.01 5.35 -5.08
N PHE A 161 -0.87 6.19 -6.12
CA PHE A 161 -1.31 5.93 -7.49
C PHE A 161 -0.29 5.13 -8.33
N THR A 162 0.42 4.20 -7.71
CA THR A 162 1.26 3.21 -8.41
C THR A 162 0.56 1.85 -8.43
N LEU A 163 0.63 1.13 -9.56
CA LEU A 163 -0.03 -0.17 -9.68
C LEU A 163 0.55 -1.23 -8.74
N THR A 164 1.76 -1.03 -8.22
CA THR A 164 2.32 -1.89 -7.18
C THR A 164 1.65 -1.73 -5.82
N ASN A 165 0.91 -0.63 -5.59
CA ASN A 165 0.06 -0.42 -4.42
C ASN A 165 -1.41 -0.82 -4.68
N ALA A 166 -1.73 -1.40 -5.84
CA ALA A 166 -3.09 -1.71 -6.22
C ALA A 166 -3.33 -3.21 -6.47
N VAL A 167 -4.54 -3.65 -6.17
CA VAL A 167 -5.06 -4.97 -6.52
C VAL A 167 -6.34 -4.83 -7.35
N PRO A 168 -6.67 -5.82 -8.20
CA PRO A 168 -8.00 -5.94 -8.79
C PRO A 168 -9.04 -6.13 -7.68
N GLN A 169 -9.86 -5.11 -7.46
CA GLN A 169 -10.85 -5.12 -6.39
C GLN A 169 -12.26 -5.04 -6.99
N ASP A 170 -13.18 -5.86 -6.47
CA ASP A 170 -14.59 -5.79 -6.84
C ASP A 170 -15.09 -4.36 -6.65
N ARG A 171 -15.81 -3.83 -7.65
CA ARG A 171 -16.21 -2.42 -7.68
C ARG A 171 -17.12 -2.06 -6.50
N CYS A 172 -18.08 -2.92 -6.16
CA CYS A 172 -18.98 -2.67 -5.03
C CYS A 172 -18.21 -2.71 -3.70
N LEU A 173 -17.27 -3.65 -3.55
CA LEU A 173 -16.39 -3.67 -2.39
C LEU A 173 -15.53 -2.40 -2.31
N ASN A 174 -14.84 -2.01 -3.39
CA ASN A 174 -13.92 -0.86 -3.41
C ASN A 174 -14.64 0.47 -3.15
N GLU A 175 -15.71 0.77 -3.90
CA GLU A 175 -16.34 2.09 -3.89
C GLU A 175 -17.24 2.34 -2.66
N ILE A 176 -17.73 1.28 -2.04
CA ILE A 176 -18.72 1.35 -0.95
C ILE A 176 -18.12 0.75 0.33
N TRP A 177 -18.07 -0.58 0.45
CA TRP A 177 -17.90 -1.24 1.73
C TRP A 177 -16.48 -1.12 2.31
N TRP A 178 -15.47 -1.27 1.44
CA TRP A 178 -14.07 -1.09 1.82
C TRP A 178 -13.76 0.38 2.09
N ARG A 179 -14.23 1.29 1.23
CA ARG A 179 -14.13 2.74 1.46
C ARG A 179 -14.76 3.18 2.78
N GLU A 180 -15.95 2.68 3.11
CA GLU A 180 -16.60 2.96 4.40
C GLU A 180 -15.74 2.48 5.57
N MET A 181 -15.17 1.28 5.48
CA MET A 181 -14.25 0.76 6.49
C MET A 181 -13.00 1.66 6.61
N GLU A 182 -12.37 2.06 5.51
CA GLU A 182 -11.22 2.98 5.50
C GLU A 182 -11.54 4.29 6.23
N LEU A 183 -12.70 4.89 5.94
CA LEU A 183 -13.13 6.13 6.61
C LEU A 183 -13.39 5.92 8.12
N LYS A 184 -13.95 4.78 8.51
CA LYS A 184 -14.17 4.42 9.93
C LYS A 184 -12.85 4.25 10.66
N VAL A 185 -11.88 3.51 10.11
CA VAL A 185 -10.58 3.32 10.76
C VAL A 185 -9.75 4.60 10.78
N ARG A 186 -9.82 5.44 9.73
CA ARG A 186 -9.23 6.79 9.76
C ARG A 186 -9.78 7.63 10.92
N THR A 187 -11.09 7.57 11.14
CA THR A 187 -11.73 8.27 12.26
C THR A 187 -11.22 7.73 13.59
N TYR A 188 -11.09 6.40 13.72
CA TYR A 188 -10.48 5.78 14.90
C TYR A 188 -9.04 6.26 15.13
N TYR A 189 -8.19 6.28 14.09
CA TYR A 189 -6.80 6.74 14.19
C TYR A 189 -6.68 8.17 14.69
N THR A 190 -7.57 9.05 14.24
CA THR A 190 -7.53 10.48 14.56
C THR A 190 -8.15 10.81 15.91
N THR A 191 -9.00 9.93 16.46
CA THR A 191 -9.76 10.21 17.70
C THR A 191 -9.36 9.35 18.89
N LYS A 192 -8.83 8.14 18.65
CA LYS A 192 -8.50 7.16 19.69
C LYS A 192 -7.02 6.89 19.83
N CYS A 193 -6.21 7.13 18.79
CA CYS A 193 -4.79 6.89 18.85
C CYS A 193 -3.98 8.17 19.17
N ILE A 194 -2.85 8.00 19.87
CA ILE A 194 -1.84 9.05 20.03
C ILE A 194 -1.26 9.39 18.64
N LYS A 195 -1.05 10.68 18.38
CA LYS A 195 -0.39 11.17 17.15
C LYS A 195 0.94 10.45 16.92
N ASN A 196 1.25 10.13 15.67
CA ASN A 196 2.48 9.44 15.25
C ASN A 196 2.70 8.03 15.84
N SER A 197 1.66 7.38 16.38
CA SER A 197 1.74 6.01 16.92
C SER A 197 1.07 4.94 16.05
N VAL A 198 0.41 5.33 14.95
CA VAL A 198 -0.43 4.42 14.15
C VAL A 198 0.39 3.79 13.02
N TYR A 199 0.54 2.48 13.05
CA TYR A 199 1.17 1.68 12.00
C TYR A 199 0.14 0.76 11.38
N VAL A 200 0.06 0.74 10.05
CA VAL A 200 -0.95 0.02 9.29
C VAL A 200 -0.29 -0.90 8.29
N VAL A 201 -0.84 -2.10 8.13
CA VAL A 201 -0.48 -3.05 7.09
C VAL A 201 -1.77 -3.49 6.42
N THR A 202 -1.86 -3.28 5.11
CA THR A 202 -3.02 -3.61 4.30
C THR A 202 -2.58 -4.50 3.16
N GLY A 203 -3.32 -5.57 2.87
CA GLY A 203 -2.89 -6.57 1.90
C GLY A 203 -4.03 -7.34 1.28
N ALA A 204 -3.65 -8.28 0.43
CA ALA A 204 -4.56 -9.17 -0.26
C ALA A 204 -4.08 -10.61 -0.14
N SER A 205 -5.01 -11.56 -0.14
CA SER A 205 -4.67 -12.98 0.03
C SER A 205 -5.63 -13.90 -0.74
N GLY A 206 -5.13 -15.11 -1.03
CA GLY A 206 -5.74 -15.96 -2.05
C GLY A 206 -5.63 -15.32 -3.44
N SER A 207 -5.70 -16.12 -4.50
CA SER A 207 -5.64 -15.59 -5.86
C SER A 207 -6.30 -16.53 -6.85
N VAL A 208 -7.07 -15.97 -7.77
CA VAL A 208 -7.61 -16.64 -8.95
C VAL A 208 -7.13 -15.92 -10.21
N ILE A 209 -6.92 -16.66 -11.29
CA ILE A 209 -6.52 -16.09 -12.58
C ILE A 209 -7.80 -15.75 -13.35
N ASN A 210 -7.93 -14.51 -13.80
CA ASN A 210 -8.99 -14.04 -14.68
C ASN A 210 -8.37 -13.40 -15.93
N GLY A 211 -8.22 -14.18 -17.00
CA GLY A 211 -7.44 -13.78 -18.17
C GLY A 211 -5.95 -13.65 -17.83
N GLU A 212 -5.35 -12.49 -18.10
CA GLU A 212 -3.95 -12.19 -17.76
C GLU A 212 -3.79 -11.60 -16.35
N LEU A 213 -4.89 -11.35 -15.63
CA LEU A 213 -4.92 -10.66 -14.36
C LEU A 213 -5.11 -11.64 -13.20
N THR A 214 -4.24 -11.54 -12.18
CA THR A 214 -4.43 -12.25 -10.91
C THR A 214 -5.35 -11.42 -10.02
N VAL A 215 -6.50 -11.97 -9.65
CA VAL A 215 -7.47 -11.32 -8.77
C VAL A 215 -7.37 -11.94 -7.38
N PRO A 216 -7.19 -11.17 -6.29
CA PRO A 216 -7.18 -11.72 -4.95
C PRO A 216 -8.58 -12.18 -4.53
N VAL A 217 -8.63 -13.22 -3.70
CA VAL A 217 -9.91 -13.72 -3.14
C VAL A 217 -10.36 -12.89 -1.94
N TYR A 218 -9.40 -12.34 -1.18
CA TYR A 218 -9.67 -11.58 0.03
C TYR A 218 -8.82 -10.32 0.09
N LEU A 219 -9.38 -9.27 0.70
CA LEU A 219 -8.63 -8.10 1.17
C LEU A 219 -8.62 -8.06 2.69
N TRP A 220 -7.54 -7.54 3.26
CA TRP A 220 -7.35 -7.42 4.69
C TRP A 220 -6.58 -6.16 5.07
N THR A 221 -6.84 -5.64 6.25
CA THR A 221 -6.06 -4.55 6.84
C THR A 221 -5.92 -4.77 8.34
N ALA A 222 -4.78 -4.40 8.90
CA ALA A 222 -4.53 -4.44 10.32
C ALA A 222 -3.73 -3.21 10.73
N PHE A 223 -3.97 -2.74 11.95
CA PHE A 223 -3.19 -1.66 12.52
C PHE A 223 -2.87 -1.95 13.98
N CYS A 224 -1.80 -1.34 14.48
CA CYS A 224 -1.60 -1.13 15.91
C CYS A 224 -1.26 0.35 16.18
N CYS A 225 -1.78 0.88 17.29
CA CYS A 225 -1.51 2.23 17.75
C CYS A 225 -1.49 2.31 19.27
N SER A 226 -1.00 3.41 19.84
CA SER A 226 -1.12 3.67 21.28
C SER A 226 -2.41 4.43 21.55
N ASP A 227 -3.28 3.90 22.42
CA ASP A 227 -4.55 4.52 22.78
C ASP A 227 -4.32 5.83 23.55
N ILE A 228 -5.08 6.87 23.21
CA ILE A 228 -4.92 8.21 23.80
C ILE A 228 -5.33 8.27 25.27
N THR A 229 -6.24 7.39 25.69
CA THR A 229 -6.81 7.36 27.05
C THR A 229 -5.98 6.45 27.95
N THR A 230 -5.80 5.19 27.55
CA THR A 230 -5.13 4.18 28.38
C THR A 230 -3.60 4.20 28.23
N ARG A 231 -3.09 4.81 27.15
CA ARG A 231 -1.67 4.75 26.74
C ARG A 231 -1.16 3.35 26.44
N GLN A 232 -2.03 2.35 26.49
CA GLN A 232 -1.70 0.99 26.08
C GLN A 232 -1.67 0.92 24.55
N TRP A 233 -0.94 -0.05 24.01
CA TRP A 233 -1.08 -0.32 22.59
C TRP A 233 -2.43 -1.02 22.37
N VAL A 234 -3.03 -0.85 21.21
CA VAL A 234 -4.28 -1.49 20.80
C VAL A 234 -4.20 -1.82 19.32
N SER A 235 -4.81 -2.92 18.90
CA SER A 235 -4.78 -3.37 17.51
C SER A 235 -6.13 -3.90 17.08
N LYS A 236 -6.46 -3.64 15.83
CA LYS A 236 -7.64 -4.21 15.17
C LYS A 236 -7.30 -4.62 13.75
N ALA A 237 -8.06 -5.56 13.23
CA ALA A 237 -7.96 -6.04 11.87
C ALA A 237 -9.33 -6.02 11.19
N HIS A 238 -9.35 -5.94 9.86
CA HIS A 238 -10.55 -6.11 9.05
C HIS A 238 -10.25 -7.05 7.89
N PHE A 239 -11.25 -7.84 7.50
CA PHE A 239 -11.13 -8.85 6.46
C PHE A 239 -12.43 -8.92 5.65
N ALA A 240 -12.30 -8.99 4.32
CA ALA A 240 -13.42 -9.08 3.40
C ALA A 240 -13.10 -10.02 2.24
N LYS A 241 -14.13 -10.71 1.74
CA LYS A 241 -14.04 -11.40 0.45
C LYS A 241 -14.11 -10.36 -0.67
N ASN A 242 -13.32 -10.53 -1.71
CA ASN A 242 -13.24 -9.64 -2.87
C ASN A 242 -14.44 -9.85 -3.80
N ASP A 243 -15.64 -9.58 -3.30
CA ASP A 243 -16.90 -9.76 -4.01
C ASP A 243 -17.95 -8.74 -3.53
N ASN A 244 -19.15 -8.83 -4.10
CA ASN A 244 -20.27 -7.94 -3.79
C ASN A 244 -21.07 -8.36 -2.53
N SER A 245 -20.50 -9.17 -1.62
CA SER A 245 -21.21 -9.68 -0.43
C SER A 245 -21.57 -8.61 0.60
N GLN A 246 -21.04 -7.39 0.46
CA GLN A 246 -21.30 -6.24 1.36
C GLN A 246 -20.76 -6.40 2.78
N ILE A 247 -19.84 -7.34 3.00
CA ILE A 247 -19.39 -7.72 4.34
C ILE A 247 -17.91 -7.44 4.50
N VAL A 248 -17.59 -6.45 5.36
CA VAL A 248 -16.25 -6.23 5.90
C VAL A 248 -16.29 -6.50 7.40
N LYS A 249 -15.61 -7.55 7.86
CA LYS A 249 -15.66 -8.00 9.26
C LYS A 249 -14.45 -7.47 10.03
N GLU A 250 -14.67 -6.97 11.23
CA GLU A 250 -13.61 -6.69 12.21
C GLU A 250 -13.12 -8.00 12.85
N TYR A 251 -11.83 -8.10 13.10
CA TYR A 251 -11.14 -9.22 13.73
C TYR A 251 -10.08 -8.72 14.73
N SER A 252 -9.65 -9.62 15.63
CA SER A 252 -8.35 -9.47 16.28
C SER A 252 -7.23 -9.66 15.25
N VAL A 253 -6.03 -9.11 15.49
CA VAL A 253 -4.89 -9.35 14.60
C VAL A 253 -4.51 -10.83 14.60
N GLU A 254 -4.58 -11.49 15.75
CA GLU A 254 -4.28 -12.92 15.88
C GLU A 254 -5.20 -13.79 15.01
N ASP A 255 -6.52 -13.52 15.02
CA ASP A 255 -7.47 -14.28 14.21
C ASP A 255 -7.32 -13.99 12.72
N LEU A 256 -6.94 -12.76 12.36
CA LEU A 256 -6.56 -12.44 10.99
C LEU A 256 -5.30 -13.23 10.58
N GLU A 257 -4.25 -13.25 11.39
CA GLU A 257 -3.01 -14.00 11.12
C GLU A 257 -3.30 -15.49 10.90
N LYS A 258 -4.15 -16.12 11.74
CA LYS A 258 -4.60 -17.51 11.53
C LYS A 258 -5.24 -17.72 10.15
N LYS A 259 -6.09 -16.78 9.71
CA LYS A 259 -6.69 -16.82 8.37
C LYS A 259 -5.65 -16.65 7.27
N LEU A 260 -4.71 -15.73 7.43
CA LEU A 260 -3.67 -15.46 6.45
C LEU A 260 -2.70 -16.63 6.32
N THR A 261 -2.35 -17.30 7.41
CA THR A 261 -1.54 -18.53 7.38
C THR A 261 -2.17 -19.61 6.52
N ILE A 262 -3.50 -19.80 6.63
CA ILE A 262 -4.25 -20.73 5.77
C ILE A 262 -4.23 -20.26 4.31
N CYS A 263 -4.44 -18.97 4.05
CA CYS A 263 -4.50 -18.43 2.68
C CYS A 263 -3.15 -18.49 1.95
N PHE A 264 -2.05 -18.21 2.67
CA PHE A 264 -0.70 -18.22 2.12
C PHE A 264 -0.02 -19.59 2.20
N LYS A 265 -0.60 -20.54 2.94
CA LYS A 265 -0.05 -21.89 3.17
C LYS A 265 1.36 -21.86 3.80
N THR A 266 1.61 -20.86 4.62
CA THR A 266 2.84 -20.67 5.38
C THR A 266 2.54 -19.75 6.56
N ASP A 267 3.34 -19.81 7.61
CA ASP A 267 3.14 -18.99 8.80
C ASP A 267 3.22 -17.50 8.45
N PHE A 268 2.12 -16.79 8.68
CA PHE A 268 2.01 -15.37 8.37
C PHE A 268 1.77 -14.57 9.65
N SER A 269 2.67 -13.61 9.92
CA SER A 269 2.51 -12.65 11.00
C SER A 269 2.68 -11.23 10.49
N ILE A 270 1.76 -10.36 10.91
CA ILE A 270 1.71 -8.94 10.57
C ILE A 270 2.64 -8.15 11.49
N PHE A 271 2.66 -8.49 12.78
CA PHE A 271 3.48 -7.79 13.79
C PHE A 271 4.37 -8.74 14.63
N GLN A 272 4.73 -9.91 14.08
CA GLN A 272 5.67 -10.90 14.64
C GLN A 272 5.39 -11.31 16.08
N ASN A 273 4.12 -11.43 16.47
CA ASN A 273 3.70 -11.70 17.85
C ASN A 273 4.25 -10.69 18.89
N LYS A 274 4.81 -9.55 18.47
CA LYS A 274 5.29 -8.47 19.36
C LYS A 274 4.13 -7.66 19.94
N ILE A 275 2.89 -8.12 19.72
CA ILE A 275 1.60 -7.60 20.16
C ILE A 275 1.32 -7.98 21.63
N ILE A 276 2.33 -8.20 22.48
CA ILE A 276 2.12 -8.38 23.94
C ILE A 276 1.58 -7.09 24.60
N ARG A 277 1.42 -5.99 23.84
CA ARG A 277 0.80 -4.75 24.32
C ARG A 277 -0.39 -4.24 23.52
N CYS A 278 -0.79 -4.83 22.38
CA CYS A 278 -1.99 -4.38 21.67
C CYS A 278 -3.20 -5.22 22.11
N VAL A 279 -3.83 -4.85 23.23
CA VAL A 279 -4.99 -5.60 23.77
C VAL A 279 -6.19 -5.36 22.85
N TRP A 280 -6.90 -6.43 22.47
CA TRP A 280 -8.18 -6.31 21.79
C TRP A 280 -9.21 -5.78 22.79
N LEU A 281 -9.67 -4.56 22.59
CA LEU A 281 -10.79 -4.01 23.36
C LEU A 281 -12.08 -4.48 22.68
N SER A 282 -12.73 -5.45 23.32
CA SER A 282 -14.08 -5.94 22.98
C SER A 282 -15.12 -4.83 23.06
#